data_AF-A0A4Q0IHE0-F1
#
_entry.id   AF-A0A4Q0IHE0-F1
#
_cell.length_a   1.000
_cell.length_b   1.000
_cell.length_c   1.000
_cell.angle_alpha   90.00
_cell.angle_beta   90.00
_cell.angle_gamma   90.00
#
_symmetry.space_group_name_H-M   'P 1'
#
loop_
_entity.id
_entity.type
_entity.pdbx_description
1 polymer ?
#
loop_
_entity_poly.entity_id
_entity_poly.type
_entity_poly.pdbx_seq_one_letter_code
_entity_poly.pdbx_strand_id
1 'polypeptide(L)'
;VCMTYPLIGNYGISREDMESAAIHADALLVKECCKKPSNWRATMSLPAFLKRHEKPGMEGLDTRALTRHLRINGAMRGIISTRETDPRALREKALALPTMKGRNLVPFVAAKEPYAWYDNAPQKAVFSPDGAYAWRGTGLPLLVYDFGI
;
A
#
# COMPACT_ATOMS: atom_id res chain seq x y z
N VAL A 1 3.28 1.45 7.38
CA VAL A 1 1.97 1.27 8.05
C VAL A 1 2.19 0.55 9.37
N CYS A 2 1.58 1.01 10.46
CA CYS A 2 1.58 0.33 11.75
C CYS A 2 0.17 -0.15 12.08
N MET A 3 0.00 -1.46 12.26
CA MET A 3 -1.30 -2.04 12.58
C MET A 3 -1.53 -2.03 14.10
N THR A 4 -2.73 -1.64 14.51
CA THR A 4 -3.13 -1.58 15.93
C THR A 4 -3.68 -2.91 16.43
N TYR A 5 -4.36 -3.69 15.57
CA TYR A 5 -4.79 -5.03 15.91
C TYR A 5 -3.57 -5.95 16.09
N PRO A 6 -3.47 -6.73 17.17
CA PRO A 6 -2.24 -7.40 17.55
C PRO A 6 -1.84 -8.54 16.61
N LEU A 7 -2.80 -9.32 16.12
CA LEU A 7 -2.56 -10.49 15.27
C LEU A 7 -2.89 -10.18 13.82
N ILE A 8 -1.87 -10.01 12.99
CA ILE A 8 -2.06 -9.64 11.57
C ILE A 8 -1.73 -10.83 10.66
N GLY A 9 -2.55 -11.03 9.63
CA GLY A 9 -2.36 -12.07 8.62
C GLY A 9 -3.07 -13.41 8.91
N ASN A 10 -3.98 -13.45 9.88
CA ASN A 10 -4.77 -14.65 10.23
C ASN A 10 -5.59 -15.21 9.06
N TYR A 11 -6.10 -14.35 8.19
CA TYR A 11 -6.84 -14.75 6.98
C TYR A 11 -5.95 -15.00 5.76
N GLY A 12 -4.63 -14.80 5.87
CA GLY A 12 -3.73 -14.86 4.74
C GLY A 12 -3.99 -13.77 3.72
N ILE A 13 -3.66 -14.03 2.46
CA ILE A 13 -3.85 -13.11 1.34
C ILE A 13 -4.69 -13.79 0.27
N SER A 14 -5.70 -13.08 -0.23
CA SER A 14 -6.51 -13.43 -1.40
C SER A 14 -6.26 -12.40 -2.50
N ARG A 15 -6.31 -12.83 -3.76
CA ARG A 15 -6.20 -11.90 -4.91
C ARG A 15 -7.43 -11.00 -5.04
N GLU A 16 -8.58 -11.48 -4.60
CA GLU A 16 -9.85 -10.74 -4.66
C GLU A 16 -9.87 -9.55 -3.69
N ASP A 17 -9.08 -9.60 -2.62
CA ASP A 17 -8.98 -8.54 -1.60
C ASP A 17 -7.88 -7.51 -1.96
N MET A 18 -7.30 -7.60 -3.17
CA MET A 18 -6.27 -6.66 -3.64
C MET A 18 -6.92 -5.42 -4.24
N GLU A 19 -6.83 -4.32 -3.51
CA GLU A 19 -7.35 -3.01 -3.94
C GLU A 19 -6.51 -2.33 -5.03
N SER A 20 -5.32 -2.86 -5.35
CA SER A 20 -4.44 -2.29 -6.36
C SER A 20 -3.46 -3.33 -6.90
N ALA A 21 -2.77 -2.98 -8.00
CA ALA A 21 -1.80 -3.86 -8.63
C ALA A 21 -0.55 -4.14 -7.76
N ALA A 22 -0.27 -3.33 -6.73
CA ALA A 22 0.95 -3.43 -5.93
C ALA A 22 0.76 -2.98 -4.48
N ILE A 23 1.68 -3.37 -3.60
CA ILE A 23 1.70 -2.88 -2.23
C ILE A 23 2.30 -1.46 -2.22
N HIS A 24 1.47 -0.46 -1.95
CA HIS A 24 1.93 0.94 -1.87
C HIS A 24 2.56 1.29 -0.52
N ALA A 25 2.27 0.55 0.54
CA ALA A 25 2.94 0.73 1.82
C ALA A 25 4.46 0.47 1.70
N ASP A 26 5.28 1.36 2.26
CA ASP A 26 6.74 1.20 2.30
C ASP A 26 7.17 0.08 3.25
N ALA A 27 6.42 -0.14 4.32
CA ALA A 27 6.67 -1.19 5.29
C ALA A 27 5.42 -1.55 6.10
N LEU A 28 5.38 -2.76 6.65
CA LEU A 28 4.34 -3.21 7.57
C LEU A 28 4.91 -3.47 8.98
N LEU A 29 4.37 -2.79 9.99
CA LEU A 29 4.73 -2.97 11.40
C LEU A 29 3.56 -3.64 12.14
N VAL A 30 3.84 -4.76 12.78
CA VAL A 30 2.83 -5.57 13.49
C VAL A 30 3.35 -6.02 14.85
N LYS A 31 2.43 -6.30 15.78
CA LYS A 31 2.78 -6.91 17.06
C LYS A 31 3.09 -8.39 16.88
N GLU A 32 2.17 -9.12 16.26
CA GLU A 32 2.28 -10.55 15.95
C GLU A 32 1.83 -10.82 14.51
N CYS A 33 2.59 -11.64 13.80
CA CYS A 33 2.30 -12.05 12.44
C CYS A 33 1.88 -13.52 12.41
N CYS A 34 0.68 -13.79 11.92
CA CYS A 34 0.23 -15.16 11.68
C CYS A 34 1.01 -15.76 10.49
N LYS A 35 1.83 -16.78 10.76
CA LYS A 35 2.66 -17.46 9.75
C LYS A 35 1.90 -18.53 8.99
N LYS A 36 0.85 -19.08 9.60
CA LYS A 36 0.00 -20.14 9.06
C LYS A 36 -1.46 -19.65 9.06
N PRO A 37 -1.91 -18.96 8.00
CA PRO A 37 -3.26 -18.43 7.94
C PRO A 37 -4.30 -19.57 7.89
N SER A 38 -5.50 -19.29 8.38
CA SER A 38 -6.63 -20.22 8.34
C SER A 38 -7.85 -19.51 7.75
N ASN A 39 -7.98 -19.58 6.43
CA ASN A 39 -9.13 -19.09 5.67
C ASN A 39 -9.22 -19.89 4.36
N TRP A 40 -10.41 -20.27 3.95
CA TRP A 40 -10.67 -20.97 2.69
C TRP A 40 -10.30 -20.14 1.45
N ARG A 41 -10.31 -18.80 1.54
CA ARG A 41 -9.87 -17.87 0.48
C ARG A 41 -8.35 -17.65 0.47
N ALA A 42 -7.61 -18.12 1.48
CA ALA A 42 -6.18 -17.83 1.60
C ALA A 42 -5.39 -18.54 0.49
N THR A 43 -4.75 -17.76 -0.38
CA THR A 43 -3.87 -18.27 -1.43
C THR A 43 -2.39 -18.26 -1.03
N MET A 44 -2.03 -17.41 -0.06
CA MET A 44 -0.67 -17.32 0.48
C MET A 44 -0.64 -16.69 1.87
N SER A 45 0.48 -16.85 2.59
CA SER A 45 0.70 -16.19 3.87
C SER A 45 1.16 -14.74 3.71
N LEU A 46 0.88 -13.89 4.70
CA LEU A 46 1.32 -12.50 4.72
C LEU A 46 2.85 -12.34 4.58
N PRO A 47 3.70 -13.12 5.29
CA PRO A 47 5.15 -13.05 5.08
C PRO A 47 5.59 -13.41 3.67
N ALA A 48 4.99 -14.44 3.07
CA ALA A 48 5.31 -14.84 1.69
C ALA A 48 4.91 -13.76 0.69
N PHE A 49 3.77 -13.11 0.91
CA PHE A 49 3.29 -11.99 0.10
C PHE A 49 4.21 -10.77 0.19
N LEU A 50 4.58 -10.33 1.40
CA LEU A 50 5.53 -9.23 1.59
C LEU A 50 6.88 -9.52 0.95
N LYS A 51 7.41 -10.75 1.09
CA LYS A 51 8.66 -11.17 0.47
C LYS A 51 8.57 -11.15 -1.06
N ARG A 52 7.45 -11.60 -1.63
CA ARG A 52 7.22 -11.60 -3.09
C ARG A 52 7.20 -10.18 -3.68
N HIS A 53 6.67 -9.22 -2.93
CA HIS A 53 6.61 -7.81 -3.34
C HIS A 53 7.80 -6.97 -2.84
N GLU A 54 8.83 -7.62 -2.29
CA GLU A 54 10.05 -6.97 -1.77
C GLU A 54 9.75 -5.86 -0.74
N LYS A 55 8.71 -6.07 0.08
CA LYS A 55 8.30 -5.12 1.12
C LYS A 55 8.80 -5.53 2.50
N PRO A 56 9.48 -4.63 3.24
CA PRO A 56 9.91 -4.93 4.59
C PRO A 56 8.72 -5.03 5.55
N GLY A 57 8.82 -5.98 6.47
CA GLY A 57 7.90 -6.16 7.59
C GLY A 57 8.65 -6.32 8.91
N MET A 58 8.07 -5.85 10.00
CA MET A 58 8.60 -6.02 11.35
C MET A 58 7.52 -6.58 12.27
N GLU A 59 7.84 -7.70 12.93
CA GLU A 59 7.03 -8.36 13.95
C GLU A 59 7.66 -8.12 15.34
N GLY A 60 6.85 -8.24 16.41
CA GLY A 60 7.33 -8.17 17.79
C GLY A 60 7.37 -6.76 18.37
N LEU A 61 6.98 -5.75 17.59
CA LEU A 61 6.98 -4.36 18.03
C LEU A 61 5.85 -4.10 19.03
N ASP A 62 6.09 -3.27 20.05
CA ASP A 62 5.00 -2.70 20.84
C ASP A 62 4.26 -1.62 20.02
N THR A 63 3.35 -2.08 19.16
CA THR A 63 2.53 -1.20 18.31
C THR A 63 1.63 -0.28 19.13
N ARG A 64 1.27 -0.66 20.38
CA ARG A 64 0.50 0.20 21.28
C ARG A 64 1.32 1.38 21.78
N ALA A 65 2.56 1.14 22.22
CA ALA A 65 3.49 2.21 22.61
C ALA A 65 3.75 3.16 21.43
N LEU A 66 4.03 2.61 20.24
CA LEU A 66 4.23 3.42 19.03
C LEU A 66 2.99 4.24 18.66
N THR A 67 1.81 3.62 18.65
CA THR A 67 0.56 4.32 18.32
C THR A 67 0.26 5.44 19.32
N ARG A 68 0.49 5.20 20.62
CA ARG A 68 0.36 6.25 21.65
C ARG A 68 1.34 7.40 21.40
N HIS A 69 2.59 7.09 21.08
CA HIS A 69 3.61 8.09 20.80
C HIS A 69 3.22 8.98 19.60
N LEU A 70 2.78 8.37 18.49
CA LEU A 70 2.32 9.09 17.29
C LEU A 70 1.04 9.90 17.57
N ARG A 71 0.13 9.39 18.39
CA ARG A 71 -1.09 10.12 18.76
C ARG A 71 -0.79 11.39 19.57
N ILE A 72 0.24 11.35 20.42
CA ILE A 72 0.62 12.49 21.27
C ILE A 72 1.47 13.50 20.49
N ASN A 73 2.42 13.02 19.68
CA ASN A 73 3.42 13.87 19.02
C ASN A 73 3.13 14.18 17.55
N GLY A 74 2.08 13.60 16.98
CA GLY A 74 1.73 13.70 15.57
C GLY A 74 2.47 12.69 14.68
N ALA A 75 2.20 12.77 13.38
CA ALA A 75 2.84 11.91 12.39
C ALA A 75 4.35 12.21 12.29
N MET A 76 5.15 11.15 12.26
CA MET A 76 6.61 11.23 12.24
C MET A 76 7.17 10.43 11.05
N ARG A 77 8.31 10.88 10.53
CA ARG A 77 9.13 10.10 9.59
C ARG A 77 9.81 8.97 10.36
N GLY A 78 9.85 7.79 9.76
CA GLY A 78 10.47 6.61 10.35
C GLY A 78 11.30 5.85 9.33
N ILE A 79 12.29 5.10 9.81
CA ILE A 79 13.12 4.23 8.99
C ILE A 79 13.22 2.87 9.67
N ILE A 80 13.29 1.81 8.86
CA ILE A 80 13.56 0.46 9.30
C ILE A 80 14.83 0.00 8.59
N SER A 81 15.70 -0.70 9.29
CA SER A 81 16.98 -1.15 8.77
C SER A 81 17.30 -2.55 9.28
N THR A 82 17.85 -3.38 8.39
CA THR A 82 18.40 -4.70 8.72
C THR A 82 19.93 -4.74 8.61
N ARG A 83 20.57 -3.64 8.18
CA ARG A 83 22.02 -3.55 7.92
C ARG A 83 22.69 -2.52 8.82
N GLU A 84 22.17 -1.30 8.82
CA GLU A 84 22.60 -0.23 9.72
C GLU A 84 22.00 -0.46 11.10
N THR A 85 22.85 -0.46 12.13
CA THR A 85 22.48 -0.66 13.54
C THR A 85 22.73 0.58 14.40
N ASP A 86 23.46 1.60 13.91
CA ASP A 86 23.67 2.84 14.66
C ASP A 86 22.39 3.68 14.72
N PRO A 87 21.80 3.90 15.92
CA PRO A 87 20.60 4.72 16.06
C PRO A 87 20.81 6.17 15.63
N ARG A 88 22.03 6.72 15.76
CA ARG A 88 22.31 8.11 15.36
C ARG A 88 22.28 8.24 13.84
N ALA A 89 22.99 7.38 13.13
CA ALA A 89 22.94 7.32 11.67
C ALA A 89 21.52 7.10 11.13
N LEU A 90 20.72 6.21 11.76
CA LEU A 90 19.33 5.99 11.37
C LEU A 90 18.45 7.22 11.61
N ARG A 91 18.63 7.91 12.73
CA ARG A 91 17.90 9.14 13.03
C ARG A 91 18.19 10.23 12.01
N GLU A 92 19.47 10.41 11.64
CA GLU A 92 19.86 11.38 10.60
C GLU A 92 19.21 11.05 9.26
N LYS A 93 19.24 9.78 8.84
CA LYS A 93 18.55 9.30 7.63
C LYS A 93 17.04 9.57 7.69
N ALA A 94 16.38 9.31 8.82
CA ALA A 94 14.96 9.57 8.98
C ALA A 94 14.61 11.07 8.93
N LEU A 95 15.48 11.94 9.45
CA LEU A 95 15.33 13.39 9.40
C LEU A 95 15.60 13.97 8.00
N ALA A 96 16.43 13.31 7.20
CA ALA A 96 16.72 13.68 5.81
C ALA A 96 15.60 13.29 4.84
N LEU A 97 14.71 12.35 5.20
CA LEU A 97 13.60 11.94 4.34
C LEU A 97 12.68 13.13 4.00
N PRO A 98 12.22 13.27 2.75
CA PRO A 98 11.32 14.37 2.39
C PRO A 98 10.02 14.30 3.20
N THR A 99 9.49 15.48 3.58
CA THR A 99 8.20 15.56 4.27
C THR A 99 7.06 15.20 3.32
N MET A 100 6.03 14.53 3.83
CA MET A 100 4.80 14.31 3.05
C MET A 100 4.03 15.60 2.79
N LYS A 101 4.05 16.55 3.73
CA LYS A 101 3.35 17.82 3.61
C LYS A 101 3.86 18.57 2.38
N GLY A 102 2.96 18.89 1.44
CA GLY A 102 3.27 19.60 0.20
C GLY A 102 3.90 18.75 -0.91
N ARG A 103 4.07 17.44 -0.70
CA ARG A 103 4.63 16.55 -1.73
C ARG A 103 3.53 16.03 -2.64
N ASN A 104 3.71 16.19 -3.95
CA ASN A 104 2.84 15.55 -4.93
C ASN A 104 3.18 14.06 -5.06
N LEU A 105 2.28 13.19 -4.57
CA LEU A 105 2.43 11.74 -4.63
C LEU A 105 1.68 11.10 -5.80
N VAL A 106 0.78 11.85 -6.44
CA VAL A 106 -0.05 11.38 -7.56
C VAL A 106 0.78 10.74 -8.68
N PRO A 107 1.91 11.31 -9.14
CA PRO A 107 2.69 10.71 -10.22
C PRO A 107 3.26 9.32 -9.92
N PHE A 108 3.34 8.92 -8.64
CA PHE A 108 3.85 7.60 -8.24
C PHE A 108 2.78 6.52 -8.23
N VAL A 109 1.50 6.89 -8.28
CA VAL A 109 0.35 5.96 -8.13
C VAL A 109 -0.66 6.06 -9.26
N ALA A 110 -0.77 7.21 -9.91
CA ALA A 110 -1.71 7.43 -11.01
C ALA A 110 -1.40 6.54 -12.22
N ALA A 111 -2.45 6.19 -12.94
CA ALA A 111 -2.31 5.48 -14.21
C ALA A 111 -1.44 6.25 -15.22
N LYS A 112 -0.57 5.50 -15.90
CA LYS A 112 0.34 6.04 -16.92
C LYS A 112 -0.36 6.36 -18.23
N GLU A 113 -1.42 5.63 -18.54
CA GLU A 113 -2.23 5.77 -19.75
C GLU A 113 -3.72 5.69 -19.36
N PRO A 114 -4.62 6.39 -20.08
CA PRO A 114 -6.04 6.26 -19.85
C PRO A 114 -6.51 4.82 -20.06
N TYR A 115 -7.39 4.37 -19.17
CA TYR A 115 -8.03 3.06 -19.25
C TYR A 115 -9.53 3.20 -18.98
N ALA A 116 -10.29 2.23 -19.43
CA ALA A 116 -11.72 2.14 -19.15
C ALA A 116 -11.97 0.99 -18.18
N TRP A 117 -12.96 1.14 -17.31
CA TRP A 117 -13.34 0.12 -16.35
C TRP A 117 -14.65 -0.56 -16.79
N TYR A 118 -14.58 -1.83 -17.17
CA TYR A 118 -15.75 -2.65 -17.49
C TYR A 118 -15.56 -4.07 -16.96
N ASP A 119 -16.66 -4.75 -16.67
CA ASP A 119 -16.64 -6.15 -16.19
C ASP A 119 -15.75 -6.35 -14.96
N ASN A 120 -15.72 -5.35 -14.06
CA ASN A 120 -14.84 -5.29 -12.88
C ASN A 120 -13.34 -5.44 -13.19
N ALA A 121 -12.90 -4.96 -14.36
CA ALA A 121 -11.50 -4.98 -14.75
C ALA A 121 -11.10 -3.73 -15.57
N PRO A 122 -9.83 -3.30 -15.45
CA PRO A 122 -9.28 -2.27 -16.32
C PRO A 122 -9.07 -2.84 -17.73
N GLN A 123 -9.52 -2.10 -18.74
CA GLN A 123 -9.34 -2.38 -20.17
C GLN A 123 -8.66 -1.18 -20.83
N LYS A 124 -7.80 -1.41 -21.81
CA LYS A 124 -7.14 -0.34 -22.54
C LYS A 124 -8.18 0.57 -23.21
N ALA A 125 -8.09 1.89 -22.96
CA ALA A 125 -8.96 2.84 -23.64
C ALA A 125 -8.46 3.02 -25.08
N VAL A 126 -9.37 2.84 -26.05
CA VAL A 126 -9.10 3.08 -27.46
C VAL A 126 -9.88 4.31 -27.88
N PHE A 127 -9.15 5.33 -28.31
CA PHE A 127 -9.72 6.59 -28.78
C PHE A 127 -9.77 6.61 -30.30
N SER A 128 -10.82 7.23 -30.83
CA SER A 128 -10.93 7.54 -32.25
C SER A 128 -9.90 8.61 -32.66
N PRO A 129 -9.60 8.78 -33.97
CA PRO A 129 -8.61 9.76 -34.44
C PRO A 129 -8.89 11.22 -34.06
N ASP A 130 -10.16 11.55 -33.78
CA ASP A 130 -10.63 12.84 -33.28
C ASP A 130 -10.52 12.98 -31.74
N GLY A 131 -10.00 11.97 -31.06
CA GLY A 131 -9.86 11.93 -29.60
C GLY A 131 -11.11 11.49 -28.85
N ALA A 132 -12.20 11.14 -29.56
CA ALA A 132 -13.43 10.68 -28.92
C ALA A 132 -13.27 9.26 -28.35
N TYR A 133 -13.89 9.00 -27.19
CA TYR A 133 -13.98 7.68 -26.60
C TYR A 133 -15.38 7.09 -26.84
N ALA A 134 -15.45 5.94 -27.51
CA ALA A 134 -16.71 5.25 -27.77
C ALA A 134 -17.23 4.58 -26.49
N TRP A 135 -18.11 5.26 -25.76
CA TRP A 135 -18.73 4.74 -24.55
C TRP A 135 -19.54 3.46 -24.84
N ARG A 136 -19.25 2.38 -24.09
CA ARG A 136 -19.87 1.05 -24.26
C ARG A 136 -20.91 0.70 -23.19
N GLY A 137 -21.14 1.57 -22.21
CA GLY A 137 -22.04 1.29 -21.09
C GLY A 137 -23.49 1.70 -21.36
N THR A 138 -24.40 1.23 -20.52
CA THR A 138 -25.84 1.55 -20.56
C THR A 138 -26.21 2.76 -19.68
N GLY A 139 -25.30 3.19 -18.79
CA GLY A 139 -25.49 4.34 -17.90
C GLY A 139 -24.79 5.61 -18.38
N LEU A 140 -24.74 6.61 -17.50
CA LEU A 140 -24.03 7.87 -17.74
C LEU A 140 -22.50 7.61 -17.87
N PRO A 141 -21.83 8.20 -18.87
CA PRO A 141 -20.38 8.13 -18.97
C PRO A 141 -19.74 8.93 -17.83
N LEU A 142 -18.82 8.31 -17.09
CA LEU A 142 -18.07 8.95 -16.02
C LEU A 142 -16.60 9.02 -16.42
N LEU A 143 -16.03 10.23 -16.36
CA LEU A 143 -14.59 10.45 -16.44
C LEU A 143 -14.05 10.58 -15.02
N VAL A 144 -13.12 9.70 -14.67
CA VAL A 144 -12.51 9.66 -13.35
C VAL A 144 -11.02 10.00 -13.48
N TYR A 145 -10.56 10.98 -12.70
CA TYR A 145 -9.13 11.25 -12.55
C TYR A 145 -8.56 10.33 -11.49
N ASP A 146 -7.68 9.42 -11.92
CA ASP A 146 -7.01 8.47 -11.05
C ASP A 146 -5.86 9.16 -10.29
N PHE A 147 -6.05 9.37 -8.99
CA PHE A 147 -5.03 9.87 -8.07
C PHE A 147 -4.45 8.76 -7.17
N GLY A 148 -4.58 7.51 -7.59
CA GLY A 148 -4.26 6.30 -6.82
C GLY A 148 -5.52 5.53 -6.39
N ILE A 149 -6.51 5.44 -7.27
CA ILE A 149 -7.73 4.66 -7.05
C ILE A 149 -7.56 3.19 -7.44
#